data_AF-A0A1E9GDM4-F1
#
_entry.id   AF-A0A1E9GDM4-F1
#
_cell.length_a   1.000
_cell.length_b   1.000
_cell.length_c   1.000
_cell.angle_alpha   90.00
_cell.angle_beta   90.00
_cell.angle_gamma   90.00
#
_symmetry.space_group_name_H-M   'P 1'
#
loop_
_entity.id
_entity.type
_entity.pdbx_description
1 polymer ?
#
loop_
_entity_poly.entity_id
_entity_poly.type
_entity_poly.pdbx_seq_one_letter_code
_entity_poly.pdbx_strand_id
1 'polypeptide(L)'
;QEGMICLHELISREEGIVEDIPRLRKYFKTKFRNRILDYIRKQESQKRRYDKEPYEEVGEISHRISEGGLWLDEYYLFHETLRDYRNKQSKDKQEELERVLRHERFRGRQRV
;
A
#
# COMPACT_ATOMS: atom_id res chain seq x y z
N GLN A 1 10.21 -14.09 -27.83
CA GLN A 1 11.33 -14.85 -27.21
C GLN A 1 10.91 -16.29 -26.90
N GLU A 2 9.90 -16.51 -26.06
CA GLU A 2 9.38 -17.85 -25.71
C GLU A 2 9.06 -18.78 -26.90
N GLY A 3 8.52 -18.25 -28.00
CA GLY A 3 8.26 -19.03 -29.21
C GLY A 3 9.53 -19.60 -29.85
N MET A 4 10.62 -18.85 -29.87
CA MET A 4 11.89 -19.30 -30.45
C MET A 4 12.53 -20.39 -29.60
N ILE A 5 12.41 -20.29 -28.27
CA ILE A 5 12.90 -21.31 -27.34
C ILE A 5 12.08 -22.60 -27.52
N CYS A 6 10.74 -22.49 -27.59
CA CYS A 6 9.88 -23.65 -27.82
C CYS A 6 10.15 -24.33 -29.18
N LEU A 7 10.47 -23.54 -30.21
CA LEU A 7 10.84 -24.07 -31.52
C LEU A 7 12.20 -24.77 -31.48
N HIS A 8 13.20 -24.15 -30.85
CA HIS A 8 14.52 -24.73 -30.68
C HIS A 8 14.45 -26.07 -29.93
N GLU A 9 13.75 -26.12 -28.79
CA GLU A 9 13.53 -27.36 -28.04
C GLU A 9 12.83 -28.45 -28.86
N LEU A 10 11.92 -28.08 -29.75
CA LEU A 10 11.22 -29.02 -30.62
C LEU A 10 12.17 -29.61 -31.67
N ILE A 11 12.98 -28.76 -32.30
CA ILE A 11 13.98 -29.16 -33.31
C ILE A 11 15.08 -30.00 -32.67
N SER A 12 15.53 -29.67 -31.46
CA SER A 12 16.56 -30.44 -30.74
C SER A 12 16.08 -31.81 -30.25
N ARG A 13 14.76 -32.04 -30.14
CA ARG A 13 14.19 -33.32 -29.66
C ARG A 13 13.81 -34.27 -30.78
N GLU A 14 13.43 -33.75 -31.94
CA GLU A 14 13.01 -34.55 -33.09
C GLU A 14 13.86 -34.15 -34.29
N GLU A 15 14.99 -34.86 -34.47
CA GLU A 15 15.86 -34.67 -35.63
C GLU A 15 15.09 -34.96 -36.92
N GLY A 16 15.26 -34.10 -37.94
CA GLY A 16 14.58 -34.23 -39.23
C GLY A 16 13.19 -33.61 -39.32
N ILE A 17 12.59 -33.13 -38.21
CA ILE A 17 11.27 -32.46 -38.26
C ILE A 17 11.27 -31.18 -39.13
N VAL A 18 12.44 -30.57 -39.31
CA VAL A 18 12.61 -29.36 -40.13
C VAL A 18 12.36 -29.63 -41.62
N GLU A 19 12.53 -30.88 -42.06
CA GLU A 19 12.29 -31.30 -43.45
C GLU A 19 10.79 -31.41 -43.76
N ASP A 20 9.96 -31.70 -42.75
CA ASP A 20 8.49 -31.74 -42.85
C ASP A 20 7.86 -30.47 -42.22
N ILE A 21 7.87 -29.39 -43.01
CA ILE A 21 7.34 -28.08 -42.60
C ILE A 21 5.86 -28.13 -42.13
N PRO A 22 4.93 -28.82 -42.82
CA PRO A 22 3.56 -28.97 -42.36
C PRO A 22 3.45 -29.59 -40.96
N ARG A 23 4.20 -30.67 -40.70
CA ARG A 23 4.22 -31.35 -39.40
C ARG A 23 4.85 -30.48 -38.32
N LEU A 24 5.98 -29.82 -38.63
CA LEU A 24 6.63 -28.87 -37.75
C LEU A 24 5.66 -27.77 -37.29
N ARG A 25 4.92 -27.17 -38.22
CA ARG A 25 3.93 -26.13 -37.91
C ARG A 25 2.83 -26.63 -36.96
N LYS A 26 2.32 -27.84 -37.18
CA LYS A 26 1.27 -28.45 -36.34
C LYS A 26 1.76 -28.72 -34.93
N TYR A 27 2.95 -29.28 -34.78
CA TYR A 27 3.54 -29.58 -33.48
C TYR A 27 3.95 -28.31 -32.75
N PHE A 28 4.62 -27.38 -33.43
CA PHE A 28 4.99 -26.09 -32.87
C PHE A 28 3.77 -25.34 -32.35
N LYS A 29 2.70 -25.20 -33.16
CA LYS A 29 1.47 -24.52 -32.75
C LYS A 29 0.87 -25.13 -31.48
N THR A 30 0.85 -26.45 -31.40
CA THR A 30 0.29 -27.17 -30.24
C THR A 30 1.16 -26.98 -28.99
N LYS A 31 2.47 -27.22 -29.10
CA LYS A 31 3.42 -27.11 -27.98
C LYS A 31 3.51 -25.68 -27.45
N PHE A 32 3.60 -24.70 -28.35
CA PHE A 32 3.66 -23.30 -27.98
C PHE A 32 2.37 -22.83 -27.29
N ARG A 33 1.19 -23.19 -27.83
CA ARG A 33 -0.10 -22.89 -27.19
C ARG A 33 -0.16 -23.43 -25.76
N ASN A 34 0.19 -24.71 -25.57
CA ASN A 34 0.13 -25.33 -24.25
C ASN A 34 1.11 -24.66 -23.27
N ARG A 35 2.31 -24.32 -23.74
CA ARG A 35 3.30 -23.62 -22.92
C ARG A 35 2.81 -22.25 -22.44
N ILE A 36 2.15 -21.47 -23.30
CA ILE A 36 1.55 -20.19 -22.91
C ILE A 36 0.42 -20.41 -21.88
N LEU A 37 -0.46 -21.38 -22.11
CA LEU A 37 -1.54 -21.70 -21.16
C LEU A 37 -0.99 -22.09 -19.79
N ASP A 38 0.09 -22.86 -19.73
CA ASP A 38 0.70 -23.26 -18.47
C ASP A 38 1.38 -22.10 -17.74
N TYR A 39 2.00 -21.16 -18.48
CA TYR A 39 2.50 -19.92 -17.89
C TYR A 39 1.38 -19.07 -17.28
N ILE A 40 0.26 -18.91 -17.99
CA ILE A 40 -0.90 -18.17 -17.49
C ILE A 40 -1.47 -18.83 -16.23
N ARG A 41 -1.65 -20.16 -16.24
CA ARG A 41 -2.12 -20.91 -15.05
C ARG A 41 -1.18 -20.76 -13.85
N LYS A 42 0.14 -20.80 -14.08
CA LYS A 42 1.13 -20.55 -13.02
C LYS A 42 1.00 -19.13 -12.47
N GLN A 43 0.83 -18.12 -13.33
CA GLN A 43 0.59 -16.74 -12.89
C GLN A 43 -0.70 -16.61 -12.08
N GLU A 44 -1.81 -17.21 -12.53
CA GLU A 44 -3.08 -17.23 -11.77
C GLU A 44 -2.95 -17.96 -10.43
N SER A 45 -2.16 -19.04 -10.37
CA SER A 45 -1.86 -19.73 -9.12
C SER A 45 -1.03 -18.87 -8.17
N GLN A 46 -0.07 -18.09 -8.68
CA GLN A 46 0.70 -17.17 -7.86
C GLN A 46 -0.14 -15.98 -7.39
N LYS A 47 -0.96 -15.39 -8.26
CA LYS A 47 -1.93 -14.35 -7.88
C LYS A 47 -2.86 -14.85 -6.79
N ARG A 48 -3.39 -16.08 -6.87
CA ARG A 48 -4.17 -16.70 -5.78
C ARG A 48 -3.41 -16.88 -4.45
N ARG A 49 -2.07 -16.92 -4.47
CA ARG A 49 -1.25 -16.90 -3.24
C ARG A 49 -1.11 -15.48 -2.71
N TYR A 50 -1.02 -14.46 -3.57
CA TYR A 50 -1.00 -13.06 -3.18
C TYR A 50 -2.37 -12.53 -2.72
N ASP A 51 -3.48 -13.00 -3.32
CA ASP A 51 -4.85 -12.75 -2.85
C ASP A 51 -5.16 -13.46 -1.51
N LYS A 52 -4.17 -14.15 -0.93
CA LYS A 52 -4.13 -14.56 0.47
C LYS A 52 -3.09 -13.70 1.21
N GLU A 53 -3.27 -12.39 1.22
CA GLU A 53 -2.70 -11.65 2.34
C GLU A 53 -3.45 -12.10 3.59
N PRO A 54 -2.77 -12.62 4.63
CA PRO A 54 -3.39 -12.67 5.94
C PRO A 54 -3.72 -11.22 6.30
N TYR A 55 -4.92 -10.99 6.83
CA TYR A 55 -5.28 -9.71 7.42
C TYR A 55 -4.26 -9.42 8.54
N GLU A 56 -3.22 -8.63 8.25
CA GLU A 56 -2.39 -8.05 9.29
C GLU A 56 -3.28 -7.04 10.02
N GLU A 57 -3.65 -7.38 11.25
CA GLU A 57 -4.43 -6.49 12.09
C GLU A 57 -3.65 -5.19 12.23
N VAL A 58 -4.26 -4.05 11.87
CA VAL A 58 -3.62 -2.72 11.93
C VAL A 58 -3.08 -2.41 13.35
N GLY A 59 -3.56 -3.12 14.38
CA GLY A 59 -3.00 -3.09 15.73
C GLY A 59 -1.52 -3.51 15.83
N GLU A 60 -1.04 -4.45 15.01
CA GLU A 60 0.36 -4.87 15.01
C GLU A 60 1.31 -3.81 14.42
N ILE A 61 0.83 -2.88 13.60
CA ILE A 61 1.66 -1.82 12.99
C ILE A 61 1.39 -0.44 13.61
N SER A 62 0.30 -0.29 14.39
CA SER A 62 -0.07 0.95 15.07
C SER A 62 1.08 1.55 15.88
N HIS A 63 1.88 0.74 16.58
CA HIS A 63 3.04 1.21 17.35
C HIS A 63 4.21 1.74 16.50
N ARG A 64 4.23 1.48 15.19
CA ARG A 64 5.25 1.97 14.23
C ARG A 64 4.81 3.19 13.46
N ILE A 65 3.51 3.51 13.50
CA ILE A 65 2.96 4.70 12.87
C ILE A 65 3.01 5.79 13.93
N SER A 66 3.90 6.76 13.76
CA SER A 66 3.90 7.99 14.56
C SER A 66 2.60 8.75 14.25
N GLU A 67 1.51 8.44 14.95
CA GLU A 67 0.31 9.26 14.91
C GLU A 67 0.70 10.66 15.37
N GLY A 68 0.50 11.67 14.52
CA GLY A 68 0.80 13.07 14.83
C GLY A 68 -0.16 13.71 15.85
N GLY A 69 -0.76 12.90 16.72
CA GLY A 69 -1.78 13.28 17.69
C GLY A 69 -1.37 12.88 19.11
N LEU A 70 -2.13 13.38 20.09
CA LEU A 70 -2.00 12.97 21.48
C LEU A 70 -2.63 11.58 21.66
N TRP A 71 -1.98 10.74 22.47
CA TRP A 71 -2.58 9.51 22.94
C TRP A 71 -3.80 9.81 23.81
N LEU A 72 -4.68 8.83 24.03
CA LEU A 72 -5.93 9.04 24.78
C LEU A 72 -5.67 9.55 26.20
N ASP A 73 -4.69 8.97 26.89
CA ASP A 73 -4.23 9.38 28.21
C ASP A 73 -3.60 10.77 28.19
N GLU A 74 -2.75 11.07 27.22
CA GLU A 74 -2.17 12.40 27.03
C GLU A 74 -3.26 13.46 26.74
N TYR A 75 -4.28 13.10 25.96
CA TYR A 75 -5.43 13.95 25.66
C TYR A 75 -6.25 14.25 26.92
N TYR A 76 -6.53 13.22 27.74
CA TYR A 76 -7.22 13.40 29.01
C TYR A 76 -6.42 14.31 29.96
N LEU A 77 -5.14 14.03 30.13
CA LEU A 77 -4.24 14.83 30.97
C LEU A 77 -4.16 16.27 30.48
N PHE A 78 -4.06 16.50 29.18
CA PHE A 78 -4.04 17.83 28.58
C PHE A 78 -5.33 18.62 28.91
N HIS A 79 -6.49 18.00 28.77
CA HIS A 79 -7.76 18.67 29.07
C HIS A 79 -7.98 18.92 30.57
N GLU A 80 -7.53 18.01 31.43
CA GLU A 80 -7.57 18.20 32.89
C GLU A 80 -6.65 19.35 33.32
N THR A 81 -5.39 19.32 32.88
CA THR A 81 -4.41 20.38 33.19
C THR A 81 -4.82 21.75 32.66
N LEU A 82 -5.42 21.81 31.46
CA LEU A 82 -5.98 23.06 30.93
C LEU A 82 -7.15 23.59 31.76
N ARG A 83 -8.05 22.71 32.22
CA ARG A 83 -9.18 23.10 33.07
C ARG A 83 -8.71 23.66 34.40
N ASP A 84 -7.75 22.99 35.03
CA ASP A 84 -7.14 23.44 36.28
C ASP A 84 -6.42 24.76 36.13
N TYR A 85 -5.65 24.91 35.05
CA TYR A 85 -4.97 26.16 34.72
C TYR A 85 -5.97 27.29 34.58
N ARG A 86 -7.05 27.10 33.81
CA ARG A 86 -8.13 28.08 33.61
C ARG A 86 -8.77 28.50 34.93
N ASN A 87 -9.11 27.53 35.79
CA ASN A 87 -9.76 27.80 37.07
C ASN A 87 -8.88 28.58 38.05
N LYS A 88 -7.55 28.45 37.94
CA LYS A 88 -6.57 29.20 38.75
C LYS A 88 -6.32 30.63 38.25
N GLN A 89 -6.83 31.00 37.07
CA GLN A 89 -6.63 32.34 36.50
C GLN A 89 -7.69 33.35 36.94
N SER A 90 -7.35 34.64 36.87
CA SER A 90 -8.31 35.75 36.96
C SER A 90 -9.25 35.79 35.75
N LYS A 91 -10.40 36.44 35.88
CA LYS A 91 -11.41 36.52 34.80
C LYS A 91 -10.83 37.07 33.48
N ASP A 92 -10.02 38.12 33.55
CA ASP A 92 -9.38 38.72 32.38
C ASP A 92 -8.43 37.73 31.67
N LYS A 93 -7.67 36.96 32.46
CA LYS A 93 -6.74 35.93 31.95
C LYS A 93 -7.47 34.72 31.37
N GLN A 94 -8.63 34.37 31.92
CA GLN A 94 -9.50 33.33 31.34
C GLN A 94 -10.04 33.77 29.97
N GLU A 95 -10.41 35.05 29.82
CA GLU A 95 -10.85 35.59 28.54
C GLU A 95 -9.72 35.58 27.50
N GLU A 96 -8.51 35.99 27.88
CA GLU A 96 -7.32 35.88 27.01
C GLU A 96 -7.07 34.43 26.56
N LEU A 97 -7.18 33.46 27.47
CA LEU A 97 -7.04 32.04 27.15
C LEU A 97 -8.09 31.56 26.15
N GLU A 98 -9.35 31.94 26.32
CA GLU A 98 -10.44 31.62 25.39
C GLU A 98 -10.18 32.19 23.99
N ARG A 99 -9.67 33.43 23.90
CA ARG A 99 -9.28 34.04 22.61
C ARG A 99 -8.20 33.22 21.91
N VAL A 100 -7.18 32.78 22.65
CA VAL A 100 -6.10 31.91 22.11
C VAL A 100 -6.66 30.57 21.60
N LEU A 101 -7.54 29.93 22.37
CA LEU A 101 -8.17 28.66 21.98
C LEU A 101 -9.07 28.80 20.74
N ARG A 102 -9.69 29.97 20.54
CA ARG A 102 -10.47 30.30 19.33
C ARG A 102 -9.60 30.74 18.15
N HIS A 103 -8.29 30.65 18.28
CA HIS A 103 -7.32 31.15 17.30
C HIS A 103 -7.46 32.64 16.98
N GLU A 104 -8.02 33.42 17.89
CA GLU A 104 -8.07 34.87 17.78
C GLU A 104 -6.67 35.43 18.00
N ARG A 105 -6.02 35.86 16.92
CA ARG A 105 -4.68 36.46 16.97
C ARG A 105 -4.79 37.96 17.12
N PHE A 106 -3.96 38.52 18.00
CA PHE A 106 -3.76 39.97 18.10
C PHE A 106 -3.21 40.50 16.77
N ARG A 107 -4.07 41.13 15.96
CA ARG A 107 -3.61 41.98 14.87
C ARG A 107 -3.12 43.26 15.53
N GLY A 108 -1.81 43.40 15.73
CA GLY A 108 -1.22 44.58 16.36
C GLY A 108 -1.66 45.89 15.73
N ARG A 109 -1.35 47.03 16.36
CA ARG A 109 -1.72 48.37 15.86
C ARG A 109 -1.35 48.49 14.38
N GLN A 110 -2.36 48.44 13.52
CA GLN A 110 -2.22 48.78 12.11
C GLN A 110 -1.80 50.24 12.09
N ARG A 111 -0.56 50.53 11.68
CA ARG A 111 -0.12 51.90 11.44
C ARG A 111 -1.00 52.45 10.32
N VAL A 112 -1.83 53.43 10.68
CA VAL A 112 -2.55 54.30 9.75
C VAL A 112 -1.53 55.13 8.99
#